data_AF-Q6RXL4-F1
#
_entry.id   AF-Q6RXL4-F1
#
_cell.length_a   1.000
_cell.length_b   1.000
_cell.length_c   1.000
_cell.angle_alpha   90.00
_cell.angle_beta   90.00
_cell.angle_gamma   90.00
#
_symmetry.space_group_name_H-M   'P 1'
#
loop_
_entity.id
_entity.type
_entity.pdbx_description
1 polymer ?
#
loop_
_entity_poly.entity_id
_entity_poly.type
_entity_poly.pdbx_seq_one_letter_code
_entity_poly.pdbx_strand_id
1 'polypeptide(L)' 'FLSAHSARDEAARLEERRGVIEFHVVGNSLSQKPNKKVLMWLVGLQNVFSHQLPRMPKEYITRLVFDPKHKTL' A
#
# COMPACT_ATOMS: atom_id res chain seq x y z
N PHE A 1 -10.33 17.74 -20.23
CA PHE A 1 -9.31 16.70 -19.94
C PHE A 1 -9.35 16.12 -18.51
N LEU A 2 -10.29 16.50 -17.62
CA LEU A 2 -10.38 15.98 -16.23
C LEU A 2 -11.37 14.81 -16.02
N SER A 3 -12.16 14.44 -17.04
CA SER A 3 -13.31 13.52 -16.91
C SER A 3 -12.95 12.05 -16.63
N ALA A 4 -11.72 11.61 -16.93
CA ALA A 4 -11.37 10.19 -16.82
C ALA A 4 -11.00 9.78 -15.38
N HIS A 5 -10.46 10.70 -14.59
CA HIS A 5 -10.10 10.44 -13.19
C HIS A 5 -11.34 10.37 -12.28
N SER A 6 -12.32 11.24 -12.50
CA SER A 6 -13.56 11.26 -11.71
C SER A 6 -14.36 9.96 -11.79
N ALA A 7 -14.35 9.28 -12.95
CA ALA A 7 -15.07 8.02 -13.13
C ALA A 7 -14.40 6.82 -12.42
N ARG A 8 -13.05 6.79 -12.36
CA ARG A 8 -12.31 5.75 -11.62
C ARG A 8 -12.50 5.89 -10.12
N ASP A 9 -12.47 7.12 -9.62
CA ASP A 9 -12.60 7.37 -8.17
C ASP A 9 -14.02 7.07 -7.67
N GLU A 10 -15.05 7.20 -8.51
CA GLU A 10 -16.42 6.82 -8.15
C GLU A 10 -16.60 5.30 -8.04
N ALA A 11 -15.97 4.52 -8.92
CA ALA A 11 -16.02 3.06 -8.83
C ALA A 11 -15.36 2.55 -7.55
N ALA A 12 -14.15 3.03 -7.24
CA ALA A 12 -13.45 2.69 -6.01
C ALA A 12 -14.24 3.12 -4.76
N ARG A 13 -14.82 4.33 -4.77
CA ARG A 13 -15.68 4.80 -3.66
C ARG A 13 -16.93 3.95 -3.49
N LEU A 14 -17.52 3.42 -4.57
CA LEU A 14 -18.67 2.51 -4.47
C LEU A 14 -18.27 1.14 -3.90
N GLU A 15 -17.12 0.62 -4.29
CA GLU A 15 -16.56 -0.63 -3.75
C GLU A 15 -16.23 -0.49 -2.26
N GLU A 16 -15.67 0.64 -1.83
CA GLU A 16 -15.41 0.93 -0.42
C GLU A 16 -16.71 0.99 0.37
N ARG A 17 -17.74 1.72 -0.13
CA ARG A 17 -19.07 1.75 0.50
C ARG A 17 -19.73 0.37 0.61
N ARG A 18 -19.42 -0.53 -0.32
CA ARG A 18 -19.91 -1.92 -0.32
C ARG A 18 -19.06 -2.86 0.55
N GLY A 19 -17.94 -2.39 1.11
CA GLY A 19 -17.01 -3.19 1.90
C GLY A 19 -16.17 -4.18 1.07
N VAL A 20 -16.05 -3.96 -0.24
CA VAL A 20 -15.24 -4.80 -1.15
C VAL A 20 -13.76 -4.45 -1.04
N ILE A 21 -13.46 -3.15 -0.87
CA ILE A 21 -12.09 -2.64 -0.65
C ILE A 21 -12.05 -1.82 0.64
N GLU A 22 -10.89 -1.81 1.29
CA GLU A 22 -10.66 -1.09 2.54
C GLU A 22 -9.29 -0.41 2.49
N PHE A 23 -9.17 0.77 3.11
CA PHE A 23 -7.89 1.44 3.32
C PHE A 23 -7.32 1.09 4.68
N HIS A 24 -6.07 0.66 4.68
CA HIS A 24 -5.35 0.32 5.89
C HIS A 24 -4.02 1.06 5.94
N VAL A 25 -3.84 1.89 6.96
CA VAL A 25 -2.54 2.47 7.24
C VAL A 25 -1.65 1.39 7.84
N VAL A 26 -0.65 0.95 7.08
CA VAL A 26 0.28 -0.09 7.46
C VAL A 26 1.71 0.46 7.61
N GLY A 27 2.46 -0.13 8.52
CA GLY A 27 3.85 0.22 8.76
C GLY A 27 4.52 -0.85 9.64
N ASN A 28 5.84 -0.94 9.55
CA ASN A 28 6.60 -1.87 10.36
C ASN A 28 6.72 -1.35 11.81
N SER A 29 5.92 -1.86 12.75
CA SER A 29 6.07 -1.47 14.16
C SER A 29 7.09 -2.35 14.88
N LEU A 30 8.10 -1.74 15.51
CA LEU A 30 9.05 -2.43 16.38
C LEU A 30 8.51 -2.66 17.81
N SER A 31 7.40 -2.00 18.18
CA SER A 31 6.89 -2.00 19.55
C SER A 31 5.89 -3.12 19.85
N GLN A 32 5.34 -3.76 18.82
CA GLN A 32 4.37 -4.83 18.97
C GLN A 32 4.81 -6.08 18.21
N LYS A 33 4.40 -7.25 18.72
CA LYS A 33 4.65 -8.53 18.10
C LYS A 33 4.16 -8.49 16.64
N PRO A 34 4.99 -8.88 15.64
CA PRO A 34 4.67 -8.68 14.24
C PRO A 34 3.35 -9.37 13.89
N ASN A 35 2.36 -8.58 13.49
CA ASN A 35 1.08 -9.09 13.02
C ASN A 35 1.30 -9.70 11.62
N LYS A 36 1.05 -11.02 11.48
CA LYS A 36 1.22 -11.75 10.21
C LYS A 36 0.45 -11.09 9.05
N LYS A 37 -0.73 -10.53 9.31
CA LYS A 37 -1.54 -9.83 8.29
C LYS A 37 -0.84 -8.57 7.78
N VAL A 38 -0.28 -7.77 8.68
CA VAL A 38 0.47 -6.56 8.33
C VAL A 38 1.73 -6.91 7.52
N LEU A 39 2.44 -7.97 7.91
CA LEU A 39 3.63 -8.41 7.18
C LEU A 39 3.28 -8.85 5.75
N MET A 40 2.19 -9.59 5.56
CA MET A 40 1.69 -9.95 4.22
C MET A 40 1.35 -8.72 3.37
N TRP A 41 0.72 -7.69 3.98
CA TRP A 41 0.44 -6.44 3.29
C TRP A 41 1.70 -5.66 2.90
N LEU A 42 2.71 -5.58 3.77
CA LEU A 42 3.98 -4.93 3.47
C LEU A 42 4.72 -5.62 2.32
N VAL A 43 4.73 -6.96 2.27
CA VAL A 43 5.31 -7.72 1.14
C VAL A 43 4.51 -7.47 -0.15
N GLY A 44 3.18 -7.46 -0.07
CA GLY A 44 2.32 -7.10 -1.20
C GLY A 44 2.64 -5.71 -1.75
N LEU A 45 2.77 -4.71 -0.86
CA LEU A 45 3.14 -3.34 -1.19
C LEU A 45 4.53 -3.24 -1.83
N GLN A 46 5.54 -3.92 -1.27
CA GLN A 46 6.87 -3.99 -1.85
C GLN A 46 6.83 -4.53 -3.30
N ASN A 47 6.04 -5.57 -3.54
CA ASN A 47 5.87 -6.13 -4.88
C ASN A 47 5.19 -5.15 -5.82
N VAL A 48 4.11 -4.49 -5.39
CA VAL A 48 3.43 -3.47 -6.21
C VAL A 48 4.40 -2.34 -6.56
N PHE A 49 5.12 -1.76 -5.59
CA PHE A 49 6.10 -0.72 -5.86
C PHE A 49 7.22 -1.20 -6.78
N SER A 50 7.72 -2.42 -6.61
CA SER A 50 8.76 -2.96 -7.50
C SER A 50 8.28 -3.13 -8.94
N HIS A 51 7.01 -3.45 -9.17
CA HIS A 51 6.46 -3.58 -10.53
C HIS A 51 6.12 -2.22 -11.14
N GLN A 52 5.56 -1.31 -10.35
CA GLN A 52 5.13 0.02 -10.82
C GLN A 52 6.30 1.02 -10.95
N LEU A 53 7.39 0.82 -10.20
CA LEU A 53 8.58 1.67 -10.19
C LEU A 53 9.82 0.88 -10.67
N PRO A 54 9.90 0.51 -11.95
CA PRO A 54 10.99 -0.33 -12.47
C PRO A 54 12.37 0.32 -12.39
N ARG A 55 12.44 1.65 -12.24
CA ARG A 55 13.69 2.41 -12.06
C ARG A 55 14.16 2.49 -10.62
N MET A 56 13.34 2.04 -9.66
CA MET A 56 13.68 2.08 -8.24
C MET A 56 14.31 0.74 -7.83
N PRO A 57 15.53 0.74 -7.24
CA PRO A 57 16.15 -0.49 -6.77
C PRO A 57 15.27 -1.21 -5.74
N LYS A 58 15.13 -2.53 -5.86
CA LYS A 58 14.31 -3.34 -4.93
C LYS A 58 14.74 -3.17 -3.48
N GLU A 59 16.04 -3.10 -3.22
CA GLU A 59 16.58 -2.88 -1.87
C GLU A 59 16.14 -1.53 -1.29
N TYR A 60 16.07 -0.49 -2.13
CA TYR A 60 15.63 0.83 -1.69
C TYR A 60 14.15 0.84 -1.33
N ILE A 61 13.31 0.20 -2.16
CA ILE A 61 11.87 0.01 -1.89
C ILE A 61 11.69 -0.75 -0.57
N THR A 62 12.46 -1.83 -0.38
CA THR A 62 12.40 -2.66 0.84
C THR A 62 12.76 -1.84 2.07
N ARG A 63 13.85 -1.07 2.03
CA ARG A 63 14.27 -0.23 3.16
C ARG A 63 13.18 0.76 3.56
N LEU A 64 12.51 1.39 2.59
CA LEU A 64 11.42 2.33 2.86
C LEU A 64 10.16 1.65 3.41
N VAL A 65 9.68 0.59 2.76
CA VAL A 65 8.43 -0.10 3.16
C VAL A 65 8.55 -0.71 4.56
N PHE A 66 9.74 -1.20 4.93
CA PHE A 66 9.99 -1.79 6.24
C PHE A 66 10.61 -0.82 7.26
N ASP A 67 10.78 0.47 6.93
CA ASP A 67 11.25 1.47 7.90
C ASP A 67 10.14 1.73 8.93
N PRO A 68 10.40 1.60 10.24
CA PRO A 68 9.43 1.91 11.28
C PRO A 68 8.94 3.35 11.33
N LYS A 69 9.67 4.28 10.71
CA LYS A 69 9.28 5.69 10.58
C LYS A 69 8.41 5.94 9.34
N HIS A 70 8.29 4.95 8.45
CA HIS A 70 7.49 5.06 7.24
C HIS A 70 6.09 4.44 7.45
N LYS A 71 5.07 5.09 6.89
CA LYS A 71 3.69 4.59 6.87
C LYS A 71 3.17 4.69 5.45
N THR A 72 2.49 3.65 5.01
CA THR A 72 1.89 3.58 3.67
C THR A 72 0.38 3.39 3.82
N LEU A 73 -0.39 4.10 3.00
CA LEU A 73 -1.85 4.06 2.92
C LEU A 73 -2.29 3.28 1.68
#